data_AF-A0A7C3HL27-F1
#
_entry.id   AF-A0A7C3HL27-F1
#
_cell.length_a   1.000
_cell.length_b   1.000
_cell.length_c   1.000
_cell.angle_alpha   90.00
_cell.angle_beta   90.00
_cell.angle_gamma   90.00
#
_symmetry.space_group_name_H-M   'P 1'
#
loop_
_entity.id
_entity.type
_entity.pdbx_description
1 polymer ?
#
loop_
_entity_poly.entity_id
_entity_poly.type
_entity_poly.pdbx_seq_one_letter_code
_entity_poly.pdbx_strand_id
1 'polypeptide(L)'
;MSWIREFLEFSASLSILDKDDPSFVKQALDHASIDSKEKQLGFARMFNKYRAFTPELLNDIENEQLLNKAEISDLQTSFRLADLTQSDFSVVKAIKESFDVRTPEAIRSIAKHSEQDWIAFVKDKHHAGEIKLPFHLADAALEQKIPEDEMFAKTLSRQLSDAFPTAAWSGGLERALDNCGGNALQHGETIKSFLDVHQNFEFMTTPVDEFLENGIHPDFRNHTKDDSFRIELKAIQRVMKLSPTFESTDVLLADKLHSAQQIYRIGKSEFVRRYADKPGFTKVSAESAWNKAADTHAATVTILAELNSHDERSLPMALKTGSDAVSNFPNWKNLFQAGDYCECEHCRSVLSPAAYFADLLMFLRDRKAKNPASTVKDVLFDRRADLGFLELNCDNALTPLPYIDVVCEVLEGVVADGENDTELTGLISIPADPDTARTAVETALTAVGISLGAGFSLSQVNPSDPDRWVVHGEDITCLLKKKASPNFFVEILRNTKASAAELRSYPQYVNPKAYEKLREAKYPSS
;
A
#
# COMPACT_ATOMS: atom_id res chain seq x y z
N MET A 1 -41.06 -14.09 45.18
CA MET A 1 -40.78 -12.72 44.73
C MET A 1 -39.97 -11.92 45.76
N SER A 2 -40.30 -11.88 47.08
CA SER A 2 -39.48 -11.10 48.05
C SER A 2 -38.07 -11.67 48.26
N TRP A 3 -37.91 -13.00 48.33
CA TRP A 3 -36.59 -13.63 48.51
C TRP A 3 -35.59 -13.30 47.38
N ILE A 4 -36.05 -13.18 46.12
CA ILE A 4 -35.18 -12.83 44.98
C ILE A 4 -34.66 -11.41 45.16
N ARG A 5 -35.53 -10.49 45.59
CA ARG A 5 -35.15 -9.10 45.87
C ARG A 5 -34.11 -9.07 46.98
N GLU A 6 -34.40 -9.69 48.13
CA GLU A 6 -33.49 -9.76 49.27
C GLU A 6 -32.15 -10.41 48.92
N PHE A 7 -32.15 -11.46 48.09
CA PHE A 7 -30.92 -12.10 47.60
C PHE A 7 -30.10 -11.16 46.69
N LEU A 8 -30.75 -10.43 45.79
CA LEU A 8 -30.05 -9.45 44.94
C LEU A 8 -29.49 -8.28 45.75
N GLU A 9 -30.21 -7.81 46.77
CA GLU A 9 -29.68 -6.80 47.70
C GLU A 9 -28.48 -7.31 48.48
N PHE A 10 -28.54 -8.55 48.97
CA PHE A 10 -27.42 -9.20 49.67
C PHE A 10 -26.22 -9.42 48.74
N SER A 11 -26.44 -9.89 47.51
CA SER A 11 -25.36 -10.05 46.53
C SER A 11 -24.70 -8.71 46.17
N ALA A 12 -25.49 -7.64 46.05
CA ALA A 12 -24.96 -6.30 45.80
C ALA A 12 -24.18 -5.77 47.01
N SER A 13 -24.66 -6.01 48.23
CA SER A 13 -23.95 -5.59 49.45
C SER A 13 -22.61 -6.30 49.59
N LEU A 14 -22.53 -7.60 49.23
CA LEU A 14 -21.27 -8.35 49.19
C LEU A 14 -20.24 -7.73 48.22
N SER A 15 -20.70 -7.21 47.07
CA SER A 15 -19.82 -6.58 46.07
C SER A 15 -19.23 -5.25 46.55
N ILE A 16 -19.83 -4.58 47.54
CA ILE A 16 -19.39 -3.26 48.04
C ILE A 16 -18.82 -3.31 49.47
N LEU A 17 -18.54 -4.49 50.01
CA LEU A 17 -17.94 -4.63 51.34
C LEU A 17 -16.50 -4.12 51.37
N ASP A 18 -16.20 -3.29 52.37
CA ASP A 18 -14.83 -2.98 52.78
C ASP A 18 -14.20 -4.22 53.45
N LYS A 19 -13.32 -4.91 52.73
CA LYS A 19 -12.54 -6.06 53.20
C LYS A 19 -11.06 -5.81 52.93
N ASP A 20 -10.18 -6.64 53.48
CA ASP A 20 -8.74 -6.60 53.19
C ASP A 20 -8.42 -6.75 51.69
N ASP A 21 -9.32 -7.37 50.92
CA ASP A 21 -9.28 -7.45 49.45
C ASP A 21 -10.66 -7.06 48.88
N PRO A 22 -10.91 -5.76 48.63
CA PRO A 22 -12.20 -5.28 48.12
C PRO A 22 -12.43 -5.75 46.68
N SER A 23 -13.70 -5.93 46.27
CA SER A 23 -14.02 -6.29 44.89
C SER A 23 -13.62 -5.17 43.90
N PHE A 24 -13.41 -5.50 42.62
CA PHE A 24 -13.18 -4.50 41.58
C PHE A 24 -14.25 -3.40 41.58
N VAL A 25 -15.53 -3.80 41.72
CA VAL A 25 -16.67 -2.86 41.76
C VAL A 25 -16.51 -1.87 42.90
N LYS A 26 -16.15 -2.34 44.10
CA LYS A 26 -15.93 -1.46 45.26
C LYS A 26 -14.78 -0.49 45.01
N GLN A 27 -13.64 -0.99 44.55
CA GLN A 27 -12.47 -0.15 44.30
C GLN A 27 -12.74 0.91 43.21
N ALA A 28 -13.48 0.55 42.15
CA ALA A 28 -13.88 1.49 41.10
C ALA A 28 -14.83 2.57 41.60
N LEU A 29 -15.81 2.21 42.43
CA LEU A 29 -16.74 3.17 43.06
C LEU A 29 -15.99 4.15 43.98
N ASP A 30 -15.10 3.65 44.83
CA ASP A 30 -14.33 4.49 45.74
C ASP A 30 -13.40 5.44 44.99
N HIS A 31 -12.72 4.95 43.96
CA HIS A 31 -11.84 5.78 43.14
C HIS A 31 -12.58 6.85 42.34
N ALA A 32 -13.84 6.59 41.97
CA ALA A 32 -14.74 7.57 41.36
C ALA A 32 -15.35 8.55 42.38
N SER A 33 -14.93 8.48 43.66
CA SER A 33 -15.45 9.29 44.77
C SER A 33 -16.96 9.10 45.01
N ILE A 34 -17.48 7.90 44.76
CA ILE A 34 -18.89 7.54 44.97
C ILE A 34 -19.03 6.94 46.36
N ASP A 35 -19.06 7.79 47.39
CA ASP A 35 -19.04 7.34 48.80
C ASP A 35 -20.43 7.00 49.37
N SER A 36 -21.50 7.43 48.69
CA SER A 36 -22.87 7.18 49.16
C SER A 36 -23.18 5.68 49.07
N LYS A 37 -23.48 5.06 50.22
CA LYS A 37 -23.93 3.66 50.28
C LYS A 37 -25.13 3.38 49.38
N GLU A 38 -26.04 4.34 49.23
CA GLU A 38 -27.19 4.23 48.33
C GLU A 38 -26.75 4.13 46.87
N LYS A 39 -25.83 5.02 46.45
CA LYS A 39 -25.26 5.02 45.10
C LYS A 39 -24.46 3.75 44.82
N GLN A 40 -23.58 3.36 45.75
CA GLN A 40 -22.77 2.15 45.63
C GLN A 40 -23.65 0.90 45.52
N LEU A 41 -24.67 0.77 46.37
CA LEU A 41 -25.55 -0.40 46.38
C LEU A 41 -26.43 -0.44 45.12
N GLY A 42 -26.94 0.71 44.65
CA GLY A 42 -27.73 0.76 43.41
C GLY A 42 -26.89 0.39 42.19
N PHE A 43 -25.67 0.94 42.06
CA PHE A 43 -24.75 0.52 41.01
C PHE A 43 -24.43 -0.97 41.08
N ALA A 44 -24.08 -1.49 42.26
CA ALA A 44 -23.74 -2.91 42.42
C ALA A 44 -24.92 -3.85 42.07
N ARG A 45 -26.17 -3.47 42.36
CA ARG A 45 -27.36 -4.23 41.93
C ARG A 45 -27.47 -4.28 40.41
N MET A 46 -27.34 -3.11 39.77
CA MET A 46 -27.41 -3.02 38.31
C MET A 46 -26.26 -3.79 37.66
N PHE A 47 -25.03 -3.62 38.15
CA PHE A 47 -23.87 -4.34 37.64
C PHE A 47 -24.03 -5.86 37.80
N ASN A 48 -24.52 -6.36 38.93
CA ASN A 48 -24.72 -7.80 39.16
C ASN A 48 -25.74 -8.43 38.18
N LYS A 49 -26.68 -7.64 37.63
CA LYS A 49 -27.64 -8.09 36.60
C LYS A 49 -26.94 -8.37 35.26
N TYR A 50 -25.99 -7.53 34.86
CA TYR A 50 -25.32 -7.61 33.55
C TYR A 50 -23.95 -8.29 33.59
N ARG A 51 -23.26 -8.26 34.74
CA ARG A 51 -21.90 -8.78 34.99
C ARG A 51 -20.78 -8.16 34.15
N ALA A 52 -21.09 -7.14 33.35
CA ALA A 52 -20.17 -6.37 32.53
C ALA A 52 -20.73 -4.96 32.31
N PHE A 53 -19.87 -4.01 31.94
CA PHE A 53 -20.28 -2.64 31.65
C PHE A 53 -20.85 -2.51 30.22
N THR A 54 -22.06 -3.04 30.04
CA THR A 54 -22.75 -3.11 28.75
C THR A 54 -23.50 -1.81 28.39
N PRO A 55 -23.85 -1.58 27.11
CA PRO A 55 -24.74 -0.49 26.72
C PRO A 55 -26.08 -0.52 27.45
N GLU A 56 -26.61 -1.71 27.72
CA GLU A 56 -27.85 -1.91 28.48
C GLU A 56 -27.70 -1.48 29.95
N LEU A 57 -26.57 -1.80 30.59
CA LEU A 57 -26.25 -1.30 31.93
C LEU A 57 -26.16 0.22 31.94
N LEU A 58 -25.46 0.82 30.97
CA LEU A 58 -25.31 2.27 30.88
C LEU A 58 -26.67 2.96 30.78
N ASN A 59 -27.55 2.45 29.91
CA ASN A 59 -28.92 2.96 29.78
C ASN A 59 -29.72 2.80 31.08
N ASP A 60 -29.62 1.68 31.79
CA ASP A 60 -30.28 1.49 33.09
C ASP A 60 -29.77 2.52 34.14
N ILE A 61 -28.45 2.74 34.22
CA ILE A 61 -27.85 3.72 35.14
C ILE A 61 -28.32 5.14 34.83
N GLU A 62 -28.35 5.53 33.55
CA GLU A 62 -28.80 6.85 33.11
C GLU A 62 -30.29 7.07 33.40
N ASN A 63 -31.11 6.04 33.25
CA ASN A 63 -32.55 6.10 33.53
C ASN A 63 -32.86 6.22 35.04
N GLU A 64 -32.10 5.53 35.90
CA GLU A 64 -32.29 5.62 37.35
C GLU A 64 -31.78 6.97 37.93
N GLN A 65 -30.95 7.72 37.20
CA GLN A 65 -30.39 9.01 37.63
C GLN A 65 -29.67 8.98 38.98
N LEU A 66 -29.19 7.80 39.38
CA LEU A 66 -28.51 7.58 40.67
C LEU A 66 -27.10 8.17 40.69
N LEU A 67 -26.43 8.16 39.54
CA LEU A 67 -25.07 8.65 39.34
C LEU A 67 -25.09 9.86 38.41
N ASN A 68 -24.18 10.81 38.65
CA ASN A 68 -23.98 11.94 37.74
C ASN A 68 -23.12 11.54 36.54
N LYS A 69 -23.10 12.37 35.48
CA LYS A 69 -22.36 12.06 34.25
C LYS A 69 -20.87 11.84 34.46
N ALA A 70 -20.24 12.56 35.38
CA ALA A 70 -18.80 12.40 35.67
C ALA A 70 -18.53 11.07 36.41
N GLU A 71 -19.37 10.70 37.38
CA GLU A 71 -19.33 9.41 38.07
C GLU A 71 -19.49 8.25 37.06
N ILE A 72 -20.46 8.35 36.15
CA ILE A 72 -20.70 7.35 35.10
C ILE A 72 -19.48 7.24 34.17
N SER A 73 -18.94 8.38 33.72
CA SER A 73 -17.79 8.42 32.81
C SER A 73 -16.54 7.81 33.46
N ASP A 74 -16.27 8.10 34.73
CA ASP A 74 -15.10 7.57 35.43
C ASP A 74 -15.22 6.06 35.72
N LEU A 75 -16.43 5.58 36.04
CA LEU A 75 -16.71 4.15 36.15
C LEU A 75 -16.52 3.44 34.81
N GLN A 76 -17.15 3.95 33.75
CA GLN A 76 -17.03 3.40 32.40
C GLN A 76 -15.57 3.33 31.94
N THR A 77 -14.78 4.35 32.27
CA THR A 77 -13.32 4.38 32.03
C THR A 77 -12.62 3.24 32.76
N SER A 78 -12.95 3.02 34.04
CA SER A 78 -12.34 1.97 34.86
C SER A 78 -12.62 0.58 34.29
N PHE A 79 -13.87 0.29 33.94
CA PHE A 79 -14.26 -1.01 33.39
C PHE A 79 -13.68 -1.23 31.98
N ARG A 80 -13.67 -0.20 31.13
CA ARG A 80 -13.01 -0.30 29.80
C ARG A 80 -11.52 -0.55 29.91
N LEU A 81 -10.83 0.10 30.84
CA LEU A 81 -9.41 -0.17 31.10
C LEU A 81 -9.21 -1.59 31.63
N ALA A 82 -10.06 -2.08 32.53
CA ALA A 82 -9.98 -3.47 33.00
C ALA A 82 -10.14 -4.47 31.84
N ASP A 83 -11.13 -4.26 30.96
CA ASP A 83 -11.37 -5.12 29.80
C ASP A 83 -10.20 -5.07 28.81
N LEU A 84 -9.62 -3.90 28.56
CA LEU A 84 -8.49 -3.72 27.63
C LEU A 84 -7.20 -4.33 28.18
N THR A 85 -6.93 -4.12 29.46
CA THR A 85 -5.68 -4.56 30.11
C THR A 85 -5.76 -5.98 30.68
N GLN A 86 -6.96 -6.56 30.75
CA GLN A 86 -7.22 -7.88 31.37
C GLN A 86 -6.61 -7.99 32.77
N SER A 87 -6.63 -6.89 33.52
CA SER A 87 -5.91 -6.73 34.79
C SER A 87 -6.85 -6.33 35.93
N ASP A 88 -6.34 -6.46 37.15
CA ASP A 88 -7.10 -6.03 38.33
C ASP A 88 -7.15 -4.50 38.47
N PHE A 89 -7.87 -4.04 39.49
CA PHE A 89 -8.08 -2.61 39.70
C PHE A 89 -6.78 -1.85 40.04
N SER A 90 -5.73 -2.52 40.54
CA SER A 90 -4.46 -1.85 40.86
C SER A 90 -3.80 -1.26 39.60
N VAL A 91 -3.83 -2.01 38.50
CA VAL A 91 -3.33 -1.55 37.19
C VAL A 91 -4.22 -0.43 36.65
N VAL A 92 -5.55 -0.60 36.71
CA VAL A 92 -6.51 0.42 36.26
C VAL A 92 -6.29 1.73 37.01
N LYS A 93 -6.18 1.68 38.34
CA LYS A 93 -5.90 2.83 39.19
C LYS A 93 -4.58 3.51 38.79
N ALA A 94 -3.50 2.73 38.70
CA ALA A 94 -2.19 3.27 38.37
C ALA A 94 -2.19 3.99 37.00
N ILE A 95 -2.87 3.43 36.00
CA ILE A 95 -3.03 4.06 34.67
C ILE A 95 -3.83 5.36 34.79
N LYS A 96 -5.01 5.32 35.44
CA LYS A 96 -5.88 6.49 35.56
C LYS A 96 -5.20 7.64 36.29
N GLU A 97 -4.46 7.35 37.35
CA GLU A 97 -3.75 8.36 38.15
C GLU A 97 -2.51 8.91 37.42
N SER A 98 -1.74 8.05 36.74
CA SER A 98 -0.49 8.48 36.11
C SER A 98 -0.70 9.21 34.78
N PHE A 99 -1.79 8.89 34.07
CA PHE A 99 -2.10 9.48 32.75
C PHE A 99 -3.33 10.42 32.78
N ASP A 100 -3.89 10.68 33.96
CA ASP A 100 -5.09 11.51 34.18
C ASP A 100 -6.28 11.13 33.28
N VAL A 101 -6.54 9.82 33.16
CA VAL A 101 -7.61 9.29 32.30
C VAL A 101 -8.87 9.08 33.11
N ARG A 102 -9.83 9.98 32.93
CA ARG A 102 -11.13 9.99 33.63
C ARG A 102 -12.33 9.80 32.72
N THR A 103 -12.13 9.84 31.41
CA THR A 103 -13.19 9.64 30.42
C THR A 103 -12.85 8.51 29.45
N PRO A 104 -13.86 7.80 28.91
CA PRO A 104 -13.62 6.70 27.99
C PRO A 104 -12.87 7.12 26.72
N GLU A 105 -13.08 8.35 26.26
CA GLU A 105 -12.42 8.92 25.07
C GLU A 105 -10.94 9.18 25.33
N ALA A 106 -10.57 9.54 26.57
CA ALA A 106 -9.19 9.79 26.95
C ALA A 106 -8.34 8.51 26.97
N ILE A 107 -8.94 7.32 27.06
CA ILE A 107 -8.19 6.04 27.02
C ILE A 107 -7.31 5.95 25.77
N ARG A 108 -7.78 6.45 24.62
CA ARG A 108 -7.02 6.35 23.36
C ARG A 108 -5.67 7.08 23.41
N SER A 109 -5.53 8.13 24.22
CA SER A 109 -4.28 8.89 24.31
C SER A 109 -3.16 8.05 24.91
N ILE A 110 -3.47 7.09 25.78
CA ILE A 110 -2.47 6.23 26.41
C ILE A 110 -1.80 5.28 25.41
N ALA A 111 -2.48 4.97 24.30
CA ALA A 111 -1.92 4.16 23.24
C ALA A 111 -0.78 4.90 22.49
N LYS A 112 -0.67 6.24 22.63
CA LYS A 112 0.45 6.99 22.05
C LYS A 112 1.79 6.63 22.69
N HIS A 113 1.84 6.08 23.91
CA HIS A 113 3.09 5.73 24.59
C HIS A 113 3.81 4.55 23.93
N SER A 114 5.15 4.61 23.90
CA SER A 114 5.98 3.55 23.32
C SER A 114 6.02 2.30 24.21
N GLU A 115 6.44 1.16 23.65
CA GLU A 115 6.69 -0.06 24.43
C GLU A 115 7.68 0.20 25.58
N GLN A 116 8.70 1.02 25.35
CA GLN A 116 9.70 1.36 26.37
C GLN A 116 9.09 2.21 27.50
N ASP A 117 8.18 3.14 27.19
CA ASP A 117 7.46 3.92 28.19
C ASP A 117 6.61 3.00 29.08
N TRP A 118 5.93 2.01 28.47
CA TRP A 118 5.15 1.02 29.21
C TRP A 118 6.04 0.12 30.08
N ILE A 119 7.20 -0.31 29.59
CA ILE A 119 8.17 -1.08 30.37
C ILE A 119 8.64 -0.28 31.59
N ALA A 120 8.98 0.99 31.40
CA ALA A 120 9.39 1.87 32.50
C ALA A 120 8.27 2.06 33.52
N PHE A 121 7.05 2.34 33.04
CA PHE A 121 5.86 2.52 33.88
C PHE A 121 5.55 1.30 34.75
N VAL A 122 5.48 0.10 34.14
CA VAL A 122 5.14 -1.12 34.88
C VAL A 122 6.24 -1.47 35.88
N LYS A 123 7.53 -1.34 35.51
CA LYS A 123 8.65 -1.61 36.42
C LYS A 123 8.60 -0.69 37.65
N ASP A 124 8.41 0.60 37.45
CA ASP A 124 8.31 1.58 38.53
C ASP A 124 7.14 1.27 39.48
N LYS A 125 5.95 1.10 38.92
CA LYS A 125 4.72 0.83 39.70
C LYS A 125 4.74 -0.52 40.41
N HIS A 126 5.32 -1.55 39.79
CA HIS A 126 5.45 -2.86 40.40
C HIS A 126 6.45 -2.84 41.55
N HIS A 127 7.62 -2.19 41.38
CA HIS A 127 8.60 -2.04 42.46
C HIS A 127 8.07 -1.22 43.64
N ALA A 128 7.21 -0.23 43.37
CA ALA A 128 6.52 0.53 44.41
C ALA A 128 5.40 -0.27 45.12
N GLY A 129 5.05 -1.45 44.63
CA GLY A 129 3.94 -2.27 45.14
C GLY A 129 2.56 -1.68 44.81
N GLU A 130 2.48 -0.76 43.85
CA GLU A 130 1.25 -0.08 43.44
C GLU A 130 0.40 -0.93 42.49
N ILE A 131 1.03 -1.83 41.73
CA ILE A 131 0.34 -2.76 40.83
C ILE A 131 0.65 -4.22 41.19
N LYS A 132 -0.35 -5.08 41.00
CA LYS A 132 -0.23 -6.54 41.09
C LYS A 132 -0.13 -7.12 39.68
N LEU A 133 0.89 -7.93 39.44
CA LEU A 133 1.06 -8.61 38.14
C LEU A 133 0.09 -9.80 38.00
N PRO A 134 -0.46 -10.05 36.80
CA PRO A 134 -1.31 -11.22 36.57
C PRO A 134 -0.58 -12.55 36.77
N PHE A 135 -1.14 -13.44 37.59
CA PHE A 135 -0.54 -14.75 37.94
C PHE A 135 -0.26 -15.68 36.74
N HIS A 136 -1.04 -15.56 35.66
CA HIS A 136 -0.91 -16.43 34.48
C HIS A 136 0.30 -16.11 33.60
N LEU A 137 1.09 -15.07 33.94
CA LEU A 137 2.26 -14.68 33.17
C LEU A 137 3.54 -15.41 33.61
N ALA A 138 3.60 -15.98 34.81
CA ALA A 138 4.83 -16.59 35.34
C ALA A 138 5.42 -17.68 34.42
N ASP A 139 4.58 -18.60 33.92
CA ASP A 139 5.04 -19.72 33.07
C ASP A 139 5.60 -19.23 31.72
N ALA A 140 4.91 -18.29 31.06
CA ALA A 140 5.34 -17.71 29.78
C ALA A 140 6.62 -16.87 29.93
N ALA A 141 6.79 -16.19 31.07
CA ALA A 141 7.97 -15.38 31.38
C ALA A 141 9.22 -16.25 31.44
N LEU A 142 9.10 -17.37 32.15
CA LEU A 142 10.17 -18.34 32.37
C LEU A 142 10.61 -19.00 31.06
N GLU A 143 9.67 -19.37 30.19
CA GLU A 143 9.98 -19.95 28.88
C GLU A 143 10.78 -18.98 27.99
N GLN A 144 10.41 -17.70 28.00
CA GLN A 144 11.05 -16.66 27.17
C GLN A 144 12.27 -16.01 27.83
N LYS A 145 12.52 -16.29 29.11
CA LYS A 145 13.58 -15.67 29.94
C LYS A 145 13.48 -14.15 30.01
N ILE A 146 12.25 -13.63 30.07
CA ILE A 146 11.95 -12.19 30.20
C ILE A 146 11.39 -11.95 31.61
N PRO A 147 11.76 -10.87 32.31
CA PRO A 147 11.13 -10.49 33.57
C PRO A 147 9.60 -10.35 33.45
N GLU A 148 8.85 -10.78 34.47
CA GLU A 148 7.37 -10.79 34.44
C GLU A 148 6.77 -9.40 34.21
N ASP A 149 7.35 -8.38 34.84
CA ASP A 149 6.96 -6.97 34.68
C ASP A 149 7.17 -6.48 33.25
N GLU A 150 8.30 -6.79 32.63
CA GLU A 150 8.60 -6.43 31.25
C GLU A 150 7.67 -7.15 30.27
N MET A 151 7.37 -8.43 30.48
CA MET A 151 6.44 -9.15 29.62
C MET A 151 5.00 -8.64 29.77
N PHE A 152 4.58 -8.31 30.99
CA PHE A 152 3.29 -7.67 31.23
C PHE A 152 3.21 -6.32 30.52
N ALA A 153 4.24 -5.49 30.62
CA ALA A 153 4.32 -4.21 29.94
C ALA A 153 4.23 -4.33 28.40
N LYS A 154 4.94 -5.29 27.81
CA LYS A 154 4.85 -5.57 26.36
C LYS A 154 3.45 -6.02 25.95
N THR A 155 2.81 -6.84 26.77
CA THR A 155 1.43 -7.29 26.54
C THR A 155 0.45 -6.12 26.60
N LEU A 156 0.59 -5.25 27.60
CA LEU A 156 -0.22 -4.05 27.79
C LEU A 156 -0.06 -3.08 26.62
N SER A 157 1.18 -2.78 26.21
CA SER A 157 1.47 -1.93 25.05
C SER A 157 0.84 -2.49 23.77
N ARG A 158 0.92 -3.81 23.56
CA ARG A 158 0.30 -4.47 22.40
C ARG A 158 -1.22 -4.38 22.42
N GLN A 159 -1.86 -4.71 23.53
CA GLN A 159 -3.33 -4.66 23.68
C GLN A 159 -3.88 -3.26 23.40
N LEU A 160 -3.21 -2.23 23.92
CA LEU A 160 -3.60 -0.84 23.68
C LEU A 160 -3.36 -0.40 22.23
N SER A 161 -2.25 -0.82 21.62
CA SER A 161 -1.95 -0.54 20.22
C SER A 161 -2.93 -1.25 19.26
N ASP A 162 -3.34 -2.48 19.59
CA ASP A 162 -4.32 -3.24 18.82
C ASP A 162 -5.73 -2.60 18.94
N ALA A 163 -6.07 -2.07 20.12
CA ALA A 163 -7.34 -1.40 20.37
C ALA A 163 -7.42 0.01 19.73
N PHE A 164 -6.29 0.74 19.68
CA PHE A 164 -6.21 2.10 19.17
C PHE A 164 -5.04 2.29 18.18
N PRO A 165 -5.07 1.61 17.02
CA PRO A 165 -3.93 1.56 16.09
C PRO A 165 -3.56 2.93 15.52
N THR A 166 -4.55 3.79 15.22
CA THR A 166 -4.29 5.16 14.73
C THR A 166 -3.62 6.02 15.79
N ALA A 167 -4.06 5.91 17.05
CA ALA A 167 -3.46 6.65 18.16
C ALA A 167 -2.04 6.18 18.45
N ALA A 168 -1.80 4.87 18.48
CA ALA A 168 -0.46 4.31 18.64
C ALA A 168 0.49 4.73 17.52
N TRP A 169 0.00 4.72 16.27
CA TRP A 169 0.76 5.21 15.13
C TRP A 169 1.05 6.72 15.23
N SER A 170 0.08 7.53 15.65
CA SER A 170 0.27 8.98 15.91
C SER A 170 1.36 9.23 16.95
N GLY A 171 1.38 8.47 18.04
CA GLY A 171 2.43 8.58 19.05
C GLY A 171 3.82 8.25 18.50
N GLY A 172 3.91 7.28 17.59
CA GLY A 172 5.14 6.99 16.84
C GLY A 172 5.60 8.17 15.97
N LEU A 173 4.66 8.77 15.23
CA LEU A 173 4.92 9.96 14.41
C LEU A 173 5.39 11.15 15.25
N GLU A 174 4.72 11.40 16.37
CA GLU A 174 5.08 12.45 17.33
C GLU A 174 6.53 12.31 17.79
N ARG A 175 6.91 11.12 18.26
CA ARG A 175 8.30 10.85 18.65
C ARG A 175 9.29 11.01 17.50
N ALA A 176 8.91 10.63 16.28
CA ALA A 176 9.79 10.77 15.12
C ALA A 176 10.06 12.24 14.78
N LEU A 177 9.02 13.08 14.83
CA LEU A 177 9.11 14.53 14.63
C LEU A 177 9.94 15.20 15.72
N ASP A 178 9.70 14.86 16.99
CA ASP A 178 10.40 15.44 18.14
C ASP A 178 11.91 15.14 18.13
N ASN A 179 12.31 13.97 17.64
CA ASN A 179 13.71 13.56 17.58
C ASN A 179 14.50 14.19 16.41
N CYS A 180 13.92 15.15 15.67
CA CYS A 180 14.48 15.73 14.43
C CYS A 180 14.90 14.66 13.39
N GLY A 181 14.39 13.42 13.53
CA GLY A 181 14.63 12.34 12.61
C GLY A 181 13.80 12.58 11.35
N GLY A 182 14.42 12.46 10.17
CA GLY A 182 13.66 12.43 8.93
C GLY A 182 12.71 11.23 8.96
N ASN A 183 11.41 11.48 8.95
CA ASN A 183 10.42 10.46 8.63
C ASN A 183 10.19 10.43 7.11
N ALA A 184 9.53 9.39 6.62
CA ALA A 184 9.21 9.23 5.21
C ALA A 184 8.12 10.18 4.70
N LEU A 185 7.48 10.94 5.60
CA LEU A 185 6.27 11.70 5.32
C LEU A 185 6.59 13.14 4.93
N GLN A 186 6.07 13.55 3.78
CA GLN A 186 6.15 14.93 3.30
C GLN A 186 5.34 15.88 4.19
N HIS A 187 4.18 15.45 4.68
CA HIS A 187 3.26 16.27 5.49
C HIS A 187 3.19 15.83 6.96
N GLY A 188 4.28 15.29 7.53
CA GLY A 188 4.29 14.72 8.89
C GLY A 188 3.64 15.62 9.96
N GLU A 189 4.03 16.90 10.03
CA GLU A 189 3.47 17.87 11.00
C GLU A 189 1.97 18.14 10.80
N THR A 190 1.55 18.26 9.53
CA THR A 190 0.15 18.46 9.16
C THR A 190 -0.68 17.22 9.51
N ILE A 191 -0.14 16.02 9.27
CA ILE A 191 -0.81 14.74 9.57
C ILE A 191 -0.95 14.56 11.08
N LYS A 192 0.10 14.84 11.86
CA LYS A 192 0.02 14.85 13.34
C LYS A 192 -1.11 15.77 13.81
N SER A 193 -1.09 17.03 13.36
CA SER A 193 -2.11 18.02 13.73
C SER A 193 -3.52 17.59 13.28
N PHE A 194 -3.63 16.95 12.12
CA PHE A 194 -4.89 16.41 11.61
C PHE A 194 -5.45 15.32 12.55
N LEU A 195 -4.62 14.37 12.99
CA LEU A 195 -5.04 13.28 13.90
C LEU A 195 -5.39 13.79 15.31
N ASP A 196 -4.71 14.84 15.79
CA ASP A 196 -5.01 15.46 17.07
C ASP A 196 -6.40 16.14 17.08
N VAL A 197 -6.76 16.81 15.99
CA VAL A 197 -8.06 17.49 15.83
C VAL A 197 -9.19 16.50 15.50
N HIS A 198 -8.92 15.48 14.68
CA HIS A 198 -9.92 14.53 14.20
C HIS A 198 -9.86 13.23 14.99
N GLN A 199 -10.24 13.30 16.26
CA GLN A 199 -10.22 12.17 17.18
C GLN A 199 -11.11 10.99 16.77
N ASN A 200 -12.04 11.23 15.86
CA ASN A 200 -12.97 10.25 15.29
C ASN A 200 -12.46 9.59 14.00
N PHE A 201 -11.32 10.01 13.47
CA PHE A 201 -10.72 9.42 12.27
C PHE A 201 -9.84 8.23 12.64
N GLU A 202 -10.08 7.09 12.00
CA GLU A 202 -9.32 5.86 12.20
C GLU A 202 -8.81 5.30 10.88
N PHE A 203 -7.49 5.15 10.72
CA PHE A 203 -6.90 4.65 9.46
C PHE A 203 -7.43 3.27 9.06
N MET A 204 -7.77 2.43 10.04
CA MET A 204 -8.21 1.06 9.79
C MET A 204 -9.63 0.98 9.24
N THR A 205 -10.50 1.93 9.56
CA THR A 205 -11.95 1.82 9.32
C THR A 205 -12.56 3.00 8.60
N THR A 206 -11.99 4.20 8.69
CA THR A 206 -12.53 5.42 8.06
C THR A 206 -12.05 5.58 6.62
N PRO A 207 -12.94 5.65 5.61
CA PRO A 207 -12.55 5.96 4.23
C PRO A 207 -12.02 7.40 4.13
N VAL A 208 -10.80 7.56 3.62
CA VAL A 208 -10.13 8.89 3.58
C VAL A 208 -10.93 9.90 2.77
N ASP A 209 -11.40 9.54 1.57
CA ASP A 209 -12.10 10.49 0.70
C ASP A 209 -13.40 11.00 1.31
N GLU A 210 -14.23 10.07 1.82
CA GLU A 210 -15.49 10.39 2.47
C GLU A 210 -15.28 11.30 3.69
N PHE A 211 -14.24 11.04 4.48
CA PHE A 211 -13.93 11.85 5.64
C PHE A 211 -13.45 13.25 5.28
N LEU A 212 -12.58 13.38 4.28
CA LEU A 212 -12.10 14.69 3.83
C LEU A 212 -13.21 15.55 3.21
N GLU A 213 -14.26 14.93 2.69
CA GLU A 213 -15.44 15.62 2.14
C GLU A 213 -16.43 16.04 3.24
N ASN A 214 -16.76 15.14 4.17
CA ASN A 214 -17.89 15.31 5.07
C ASN A 214 -17.53 15.47 6.56
N GLY A 215 -16.37 14.98 6.98
CA GLY A 215 -15.94 14.90 8.38
C GLY A 215 -14.90 15.93 8.81
N ILE A 216 -14.44 16.78 7.89
CA ILE A 216 -13.27 17.61 8.15
C ILE A 216 -13.57 18.91 8.90
N HIS A 217 -12.73 19.21 9.89
CA HIS A 217 -12.71 20.48 10.61
C HIS A 217 -12.39 21.65 9.66
N PRO A 218 -13.05 22.82 9.81
CA PRO A 218 -12.86 23.98 8.93
C PRO A 218 -11.40 24.37 8.69
N ASP A 219 -10.55 24.29 9.72
CA ASP A 219 -9.13 24.67 9.65
C ASP A 219 -8.32 23.84 8.67
N PHE A 220 -8.75 22.61 8.36
CA PHE A 220 -8.05 21.71 7.43
C PHE A 220 -8.61 21.72 6.01
N ARG A 221 -9.66 22.50 5.71
CA ARG A 221 -10.29 22.54 4.37
C ARG A 221 -9.37 23.02 3.25
N ASN A 222 -8.34 23.81 3.57
CA ASN A 222 -7.36 24.21 2.55
C ASN A 222 -6.41 23.06 2.20
N HIS A 223 -6.07 22.21 3.17
CA HIS A 223 -5.22 21.03 2.94
C HIS A 223 -5.91 19.95 2.09
N THR A 224 -7.25 19.89 2.07
CA THR A 224 -7.98 18.91 1.23
C THR A 224 -7.91 19.19 -0.27
N LYS A 225 -7.52 20.41 -0.65
CA LYS A 225 -7.28 20.81 -2.04
C LYS A 225 -5.88 20.43 -2.52
N ASP A 226 -5.00 20.04 -1.60
CA ASP A 226 -3.68 19.52 -1.92
C ASP A 226 -3.77 18.01 -2.18
N ASP A 227 -3.67 17.64 -3.46
CA ASP A 227 -3.69 16.23 -3.87
C ASP A 227 -2.55 15.43 -3.23
N SER A 228 -1.40 16.05 -2.96
CA SER A 228 -0.26 15.36 -2.36
C SER A 228 -0.54 14.93 -0.91
N PHE A 229 -1.18 15.78 -0.12
CA PHE A 229 -1.66 15.45 1.23
C PHE A 229 -2.68 14.30 1.20
N ARG A 230 -3.66 14.37 0.29
CA ARG A 230 -4.67 13.30 0.13
C ARG A 230 -4.03 11.97 -0.27
N ILE A 231 -3.10 11.99 -1.22
CA ILE A 231 -2.38 10.79 -1.68
C ILE A 231 -1.56 10.18 -0.54
N GLU A 232 -0.90 11.01 0.28
CA GLU A 232 -0.10 10.56 1.41
C GLU A 232 -0.96 9.93 2.51
N LEU A 233 -2.09 10.54 2.90
CA LEU A 233 -3.05 9.93 3.84
C LEU A 233 -3.53 8.56 3.37
N LYS A 234 -3.85 8.43 2.07
CA LYS A 234 -4.23 7.14 1.47
C LYS A 234 -3.07 6.14 1.46
N ALA A 235 -1.85 6.60 1.26
CA ALA A 235 -0.66 5.75 1.31
C ALA A 235 -0.46 5.17 2.72
N ILE A 236 -0.52 6.02 3.75
CA ILE A 236 -0.45 5.62 5.15
C ILE A 236 -1.56 4.60 5.46
N GLN A 237 -2.82 4.92 5.11
CA GLN A 237 -3.94 4.01 5.33
C GLN A 237 -3.69 2.61 4.71
N ARG A 238 -3.24 2.55 3.45
CA ARG A 238 -3.00 1.27 2.77
C ARG A 238 -1.87 0.49 3.44
N VAL A 239 -0.79 1.15 3.84
CA VAL A 239 0.36 0.50 4.45
C VAL A 239 0.05 0.04 5.87
N MET A 240 -0.63 0.85 6.68
CA MET A 240 -1.04 0.47 8.04
C MET A 240 -1.93 -0.78 8.06
N LYS A 241 -2.81 -0.93 7.06
CA LYS A 241 -3.64 -2.15 6.91
C LYS A 241 -2.80 -3.41 6.69
N LEU A 242 -1.58 -3.27 6.17
CA LEU A 242 -0.64 -4.38 5.96
C LEU A 242 0.30 -4.56 7.16
N SER A 243 0.82 -3.46 7.71
CA SER A 243 1.75 -3.41 8.83
C SER A 243 1.44 -2.20 9.72
N PRO A 244 0.75 -2.37 10.87
CA PRO A 244 0.10 -1.26 11.56
C PRO A 244 1.02 -0.39 12.45
N THR A 245 2.25 -0.83 12.73
CA THR A 245 3.16 -0.03 13.57
C THR A 245 3.72 1.15 12.79
N PHE A 246 4.04 2.24 13.51
CA PHE A 246 4.63 3.42 12.90
C PHE A 246 5.94 3.10 12.20
N GLU A 247 6.85 2.40 12.87
CA GLU A 247 8.20 2.12 12.38
C GLU A 247 8.17 1.28 11.09
N SER A 248 7.29 0.27 11.04
CA SER A 248 7.16 -0.57 9.85
C SER A 248 6.50 0.18 8.69
N THR A 249 5.52 1.04 8.98
CA THR A 249 4.87 1.91 7.98
C THR A 249 5.87 2.89 7.40
N ASP A 250 6.63 3.57 8.25
CA ASP A 250 7.63 4.58 7.86
C ASP A 250 8.72 3.97 6.99
N VAL A 251 9.25 2.81 7.37
CA VAL A 251 10.25 2.06 6.57
C VAL A 251 9.72 1.71 5.17
N LEU A 252 8.47 1.24 5.07
CA LEU A 252 7.88 0.89 3.77
C LEU A 252 7.64 2.14 2.91
N LEU A 253 7.14 3.23 3.50
CA LEU A 253 6.91 4.48 2.79
C LEU A 253 8.21 5.15 2.34
N ALA A 254 9.29 5.09 3.14
CA ALA A 254 10.62 5.58 2.77
C ALA A 254 11.16 4.87 1.52
N ASP A 255 10.87 3.57 1.39
CA ASP A 255 11.19 2.75 0.23
C ASP A 255 10.19 2.92 -0.94
N LYS A 256 9.26 3.87 -0.83
CA LYS A 256 8.17 4.17 -1.79
C LYS A 256 7.22 2.99 -2.00
N LEU A 257 7.08 2.12 -1.00
CA LEU A 257 6.10 1.02 -0.98
C LEU A 257 4.83 1.49 -0.28
N HIS A 258 3.85 1.89 -1.08
CA HIS A 258 2.58 2.47 -0.62
C HIS A 258 1.35 1.66 -1.05
N SER A 259 1.52 0.43 -1.55
CA SER A 259 0.41 -0.46 -1.92
C SER A 259 0.74 -1.96 -1.74
N ALA A 260 -0.31 -2.76 -1.55
CA ALA A 260 -0.21 -4.21 -1.48
C ALA A 260 0.43 -4.83 -2.74
N GLN A 261 0.09 -4.30 -3.92
CA GLN A 261 0.67 -4.78 -5.20
C GLN A 261 2.19 -4.55 -5.26
N GLN A 262 2.68 -3.40 -4.81
CA GLN A 262 4.12 -3.11 -4.80
C GLN A 262 4.87 -4.09 -3.89
N ILE A 263 4.33 -4.35 -2.70
CA ILE A 263 4.91 -5.33 -1.75
C ILE A 263 4.85 -6.75 -2.31
N TYR A 264 3.71 -7.16 -2.87
CA TYR A 264 3.53 -8.48 -3.47
C TYR A 264 4.57 -8.75 -4.57
N ARG A 265 4.78 -7.79 -5.47
CA ARG A 265 5.68 -7.91 -6.63
C ARG A 265 7.15 -8.11 -6.28
N ILE A 266 7.59 -7.70 -5.09
CA ILE A 266 8.95 -7.99 -4.58
C ILE A 266 9.17 -9.50 -4.39
N GLY A 267 8.11 -10.25 -4.05
CA GLY A 267 8.17 -11.67 -3.71
C GLY A 267 8.59 -11.92 -2.26
N LYS A 268 8.02 -12.98 -1.66
CA LYS A 268 8.11 -13.24 -0.21
C LYS A 268 9.54 -13.31 0.32
N SER A 269 10.37 -14.14 -0.30
CA SER A 269 11.74 -14.38 0.18
C SER A 269 12.58 -13.10 0.18
N GLU A 270 12.45 -12.29 -0.87
CA GLU A 270 13.18 -11.04 -1.01
C GLU A 270 12.64 -9.97 -0.05
N PHE A 271 11.31 -9.88 0.10
CA PHE A 271 10.69 -8.97 1.05
C PHE A 271 11.14 -9.26 2.49
N VAL A 272 11.06 -10.52 2.91
CA VAL A 272 11.53 -10.95 4.24
C VAL A 272 13.02 -10.67 4.41
N ARG A 273 13.84 -11.00 3.40
CA ARG A 273 15.29 -10.70 3.44
C ARG A 273 15.58 -9.20 3.58
N ARG A 274 14.78 -8.33 2.96
CA ARG A 274 14.97 -6.87 2.98
C ARG A 274 14.49 -6.23 4.29
N TYR A 275 13.40 -6.73 4.85
CA TYR A 275 12.69 -6.05 5.93
C TYR A 275 12.75 -6.75 7.29
N ALA A 276 13.08 -8.05 7.40
CA ALA A 276 13.01 -8.79 8.67
C ALA A 276 13.79 -8.16 9.84
N ASP A 277 14.86 -7.43 9.54
CA ASP A 277 15.73 -6.77 10.53
C ASP A 277 15.62 -5.23 10.50
N LYS A 278 14.58 -4.68 9.85
CA LYS A 278 14.32 -3.23 9.80
C LYS A 278 13.46 -2.80 11.00
N PRO A 279 13.50 -1.52 11.40
CA PRO A 279 12.62 -0.98 12.43
C PRO A 279 11.15 -1.36 12.20
N GLY A 280 10.47 -1.80 13.26
CA GLY A 280 9.08 -2.25 13.21
C GLY A 280 8.87 -3.65 12.61
N PHE A 281 9.92 -4.32 12.16
CA PHE A 281 9.85 -5.66 11.61
C PHE A 281 10.62 -6.69 12.42
N THR A 282 10.06 -7.89 12.40
CA THR A 282 10.73 -9.16 12.69
C THR A 282 10.57 -10.03 11.46
N LYS A 283 11.27 -11.17 11.40
CA LYS A 283 11.02 -12.17 10.35
C LYS A 283 9.52 -12.54 10.25
N VAL A 284 8.87 -12.76 11.40
CA VAL A 284 7.46 -13.16 11.46
C VAL A 284 6.53 -12.04 10.99
N SER A 285 6.75 -10.79 11.43
CA SER A 285 5.90 -9.68 10.99
C SER A 285 6.15 -9.30 9.53
N ALA A 286 7.36 -9.46 9.01
CA ALA A 286 7.65 -9.28 7.59
C ALA A 286 6.95 -10.35 6.73
N GLU A 287 6.97 -11.61 7.17
CA GLU A 287 6.21 -12.69 6.52
C GLU A 287 4.70 -12.42 6.55
N SER A 288 4.17 -11.97 7.69
CA SER A 288 2.76 -11.61 7.83
C SER A 288 2.36 -10.42 6.94
N ALA A 289 3.18 -9.38 6.89
CA ALA A 289 2.93 -8.21 6.06
C ALA A 289 2.91 -8.58 4.56
N TRP A 290 3.83 -9.44 4.12
CA TRP A 290 3.83 -9.93 2.75
C TRP A 290 2.60 -10.80 2.44
N ASN A 291 2.22 -11.72 3.33
CA ASN A 291 1.03 -12.55 3.11
C ASN A 291 -0.24 -11.67 3.01
N LYS A 292 -0.41 -10.69 3.92
CA LYS A 292 -1.51 -9.72 3.85
C LYS A 292 -1.51 -8.93 2.54
N ALA A 293 -0.34 -8.54 2.05
CA ALA A 293 -0.20 -7.85 0.77
C ALA A 293 -0.60 -8.76 -0.41
N ALA A 294 -0.22 -10.04 -0.38
CA ALA A 294 -0.62 -11.03 -1.39
C ALA A 294 -2.14 -11.24 -1.40
N ASP A 295 -2.75 -11.43 -0.23
CA ASP A 295 -4.20 -11.62 -0.08
C ASP A 295 -4.97 -10.37 -0.54
N THR A 296 -4.51 -9.18 -0.14
CA THR A 296 -5.12 -7.90 -0.54
C THR A 296 -4.99 -7.69 -2.05
N HIS A 297 -3.84 -8.02 -2.64
CA HIS A 297 -3.64 -7.91 -4.08
C HIS A 297 -4.55 -8.88 -4.83
N ALA A 298 -4.65 -10.14 -4.40
CA ALA A 298 -5.53 -11.14 -4.99
C ALA A 298 -7.01 -10.74 -4.90
N ALA A 299 -7.44 -10.23 -3.74
CA ALA A 299 -8.80 -9.70 -3.56
C ALA A 299 -9.07 -8.52 -4.50
N THR A 300 -8.11 -7.60 -4.65
CA THR A 300 -8.22 -6.45 -5.56
C THR A 300 -8.37 -6.89 -7.01
N VAL A 301 -7.57 -7.85 -7.46
CA VAL A 301 -7.65 -8.40 -8.83
C VAL A 301 -8.97 -9.14 -9.05
N THR A 302 -9.47 -9.84 -8.02
CA THR A 302 -10.77 -10.53 -8.07
C THR A 302 -11.91 -9.54 -8.23
N ILE A 303 -11.97 -8.50 -7.38
CA ILE A 303 -12.96 -7.42 -7.48
C ILE A 303 -12.88 -6.75 -8.85
N LEU A 304 -11.67 -6.48 -9.34
CA LEU A 304 -11.47 -5.90 -10.67
C LEU A 304 -12.05 -6.78 -11.78
N ALA A 305 -11.80 -8.09 -11.73
CA ALA A 305 -12.34 -9.05 -12.70
C ALA A 305 -13.87 -9.15 -12.61
N GLU A 306 -14.45 -9.13 -11.41
CA GLU A 306 -15.89 -9.10 -11.18
C GLU A 306 -16.52 -7.83 -11.75
N LEU A 307 -15.95 -6.66 -11.45
CA LEU A 307 -16.39 -5.37 -12.00
C LEU A 307 -16.35 -5.34 -13.53
N ASN A 308 -15.34 -5.97 -14.14
CA ASN A 308 -15.25 -6.11 -15.59
C ASN A 308 -16.36 -7.02 -16.13
N SER A 309 -16.61 -8.16 -15.48
CA SER A 309 -17.63 -9.13 -15.91
C SER A 309 -19.07 -8.61 -15.81
N HIS A 310 -19.29 -7.64 -14.92
CA HIS A 310 -20.57 -6.98 -14.67
C HIS A 310 -20.69 -5.60 -15.32
N ASP A 311 -19.79 -5.23 -16.23
CA ASP A 311 -19.94 -4.01 -17.01
C ASP A 311 -21.28 -4.05 -17.76
N GLU A 312 -22.08 -2.99 -17.63
CA GLU A 312 -23.39 -2.87 -18.26
C GLU A 312 -23.32 -3.04 -19.78
N ARG A 313 -22.15 -2.80 -20.40
CA ARG A 313 -21.95 -2.98 -21.85
C ARG A 313 -21.86 -4.44 -22.29
N SER A 314 -21.44 -5.35 -21.41
CA SER A 314 -21.46 -6.80 -21.69
C SER A 314 -22.81 -7.46 -21.36
N LEU A 315 -23.71 -6.74 -20.67
CA LEU A 315 -25.05 -7.25 -20.38
C LEU A 315 -26.00 -7.06 -21.58
N PRO A 316 -26.86 -8.06 -21.88
CA PRO A 316 -27.98 -7.89 -22.81
C PRO A 316 -28.78 -6.63 -22.48
N MET A 317 -29.25 -5.91 -23.50
CA MET A 317 -29.96 -4.63 -23.32
C MET A 317 -31.16 -4.73 -22.37
N ALA A 318 -31.80 -5.90 -22.29
CA ALA A 318 -32.92 -6.19 -21.39
C ALA A 318 -32.55 -6.25 -19.88
N LEU A 319 -31.26 -6.36 -19.55
CA LEU A 319 -30.74 -6.46 -18.17
C LEU A 319 -30.02 -5.18 -17.71
N LYS A 320 -30.02 -4.12 -18.52
CA LYS A 320 -29.44 -2.83 -18.14
C LYS A 320 -30.35 -2.11 -17.14
N THR A 321 -30.03 -2.19 -15.86
CA THR A 321 -30.72 -1.45 -14.79
C THR A 321 -29.89 -0.23 -14.40
N GLY A 322 -30.03 0.87 -15.14
CA GLY A 322 -29.36 2.12 -14.78
C GLY A 322 -29.94 2.67 -13.47
N SER A 323 -29.11 2.83 -12.44
CA SER A 323 -29.47 3.56 -11.23
C SER A 323 -28.41 4.59 -10.88
N ASP A 324 -28.85 5.79 -10.46
CA ASP A 324 -27.96 6.88 -10.06
C ASP A 324 -27.07 6.51 -8.85
N ALA A 325 -27.47 5.51 -8.06
CA ALA A 325 -26.69 5.00 -6.93
C ALA A 325 -25.35 4.35 -7.35
N VAL A 326 -25.18 3.97 -8.62
CA VAL A 326 -23.94 3.36 -9.15
C VAL A 326 -22.95 4.42 -9.66
N SER A 327 -23.39 5.68 -9.82
CA SER A 327 -22.56 6.77 -10.35
C SER A 327 -21.34 7.10 -9.48
N ASN A 328 -21.45 6.93 -8.16
CA ASN A 328 -20.36 7.13 -7.20
C ASN A 328 -19.71 5.80 -6.72
N PHE A 329 -20.22 4.64 -7.19
CA PHE A 329 -19.63 3.36 -6.84
C PHE A 329 -18.36 3.11 -7.68
N PRO A 330 -17.31 2.48 -7.13
CA PRO A 330 -16.17 2.03 -7.92
C PRO A 330 -16.62 0.99 -8.94
N ASN A 331 -16.82 1.41 -10.19
CA ASN A 331 -17.17 0.54 -11.31
C ASN A 331 -16.13 0.72 -12.43
N TRP A 332 -16.15 -0.17 -13.42
CA TRP A 332 -15.17 -0.18 -14.50
C TRP A 332 -15.07 1.18 -15.22
N LYS A 333 -16.22 1.83 -15.48
CA LYS A 333 -16.29 3.14 -16.11
C LYS A 333 -15.63 4.23 -15.25
N ASN A 334 -15.88 4.27 -13.94
CA ASN A 334 -15.33 5.28 -13.04
C ASN A 334 -13.83 5.08 -12.78
N LEU A 335 -13.37 3.82 -12.74
CA LEU A 335 -11.97 3.48 -12.45
C LEU A 335 -11.05 3.62 -13.68
N PHE A 336 -11.56 3.28 -14.88
CA PHE A 336 -10.75 3.21 -16.11
C PHE A 336 -11.26 4.13 -17.22
N GLN A 337 -12.18 5.04 -16.90
CA GLN A 337 -12.79 6.00 -17.83
C GLN A 337 -13.37 5.37 -19.09
N ALA A 338 -13.95 4.17 -18.97
CA ALA A 338 -14.59 3.46 -20.07
C ALA A 338 -13.73 3.51 -21.36
N GLY A 339 -12.56 2.86 -21.34
CA GLY A 339 -11.75 2.70 -22.54
C GLY A 339 -12.56 2.12 -23.72
N ASP A 340 -12.08 2.39 -24.93
CA ASP A 340 -12.68 1.89 -26.17
C ASP A 340 -12.75 0.34 -26.14
N TYR A 341 -13.93 -0.20 -25.85
CA TYR A 341 -14.21 -1.61 -26.09
C TYR A 341 -14.25 -1.81 -27.61
N CYS A 342 -13.24 -2.49 -28.16
CA CYS A 342 -13.29 -3.02 -29.52
C CYS A 342 -13.80 -4.47 -29.54
N GLU A 343 -14.36 -4.91 -30.67
CA GLU A 343 -14.24 -6.31 -31.10
C GLU A 343 -12.76 -6.57 -31.43
N CYS A 344 -11.91 -6.55 -30.42
CA CYS A 344 -10.47 -6.57 -30.63
C CYS A 344 -10.06 -7.98 -31.07
N GLU A 345 -9.15 -8.05 -32.05
CA GLU A 345 -8.50 -9.30 -32.41
C GLU A 345 -7.76 -9.89 -31.20
N HIS A 346 -7.59 -11.21 -31.18
CA HIS A 346 -7.03 -11.93 -30.02
C HIS A 346 -5.64 -11.39 -29.60
N CYS A 347 -4.85 -10.84 -30.53
CA CYS A 347 -3.54 -10.24 -30.21
C CYS A 347 -3.63 -9.03 -29.25
N ARG A 348 -4.78 -8.36 -29.17
CA ARG A 348 -5.05 -7.21 -28.28
C ARG A 348 -5.72 -7.61 -26.97
N SER A 349 -5.92 -8.92 -26.74
CA SER A 349 -6.47 -9.45 -25.49
C SER A 349 -5.47 -9.33 -24.33
N VAL A 350 -5.97 -9.22 -23.11
CA VAL A 350 -5.16 -9.39 -21.88
C VAL A 350 -4.58 -10.80 -21.73
N LEU A 351 -5.04 -11.76 -22.53
CA LEU A 351 -4.54 -13.13 -22.60
C LEU A 351 -3.63 -13.38 -23.81
N SER A 352 -3.26 -12.33 -24.55
CA SER A 352 -2.48 -12.47 -25.78
C SER A 352 -0.98 -12.69 -25.54
N PRO A 353 -0.22 -13.12 -26.57
CA PRO A 353 1.24 -13.17 -26.49
C PRO A 353 1.88 -11.82 -26.13
N ALA A 354 1.30 -10.71 -26.60
CA ALA A 354 1.78 -9.36 -26.29
C ALA A 354 1.56 -9.01 -24.81
N ALA A 355 0.41 -9.37 -24.24
CA ALA A 355 0.14 -9.19 -22.81
C ALA A 355 1.08 -10.05 -21.95
N TYR A 356 1.33 -11.30 -22.35
CA TYR A 356 2.30 -12.17 -21.69
C TYR A 356 3.73 -11.60 -21.73
N PHE A 357 4.17 -11.09 -22.88
CA PHE A 357 5.48 -10.46 -23.02
C PHE A 357 5.61 -9.21 -22.13
N ALA A 358 4.58 -8.35 -22.10
CA ALA A 358 4.55 -7.18 -21.23
C ALA A 358 4.62 -7.58 -19.74
N ASP A 359 3.86 -8.59 -19.31
CA ASP A 359 3.90 -9.10 -17.93
C ASP A 359 5.28 -9.69 -17.58
N LEU A 360 5.91 -10.41 -18.52
CA LEU A 360 7.25 -10.94 -18.34
C LEU A 360 8.29 -9.82 -18.17
N LEU A 361 8.23 -8.76 -18.98
CA LEU A 361 9.12 -7.60 -18.82
C LEU A 361 8.91 -6.88 -17.48
N MET A 362 7.65 -6.78 -17.02
CA MET A 362 7.31 -6.23 -15.71
C MET A 362 7.87 -7.09 -14.57
N PHE A 363 7.72 -8.41 -14.68
CA PHE A 363 8.31 -9.39 -13.77
C PHE A 363 9.84 -9.22 -13.71
N LEU A 364 10.53 -9.12 -14.84
CA LEU A 364 11.99 -8.96 -14.87
C LEU A 364 12.45 -7.59 -14.34
N ARG A 365 11.66 -6.53 -14.54
CA ARG A 365 11.93 -5.19 -14.01
C ARG A 365 11.93 -5.17 -12.48
N ASP A 366 11.01 -5.91 -11.87
CA ASP A 366 10.85 -5.89 -10.41
C ASP A 366 11.88 -6.81 -9.69
N ARG A 367 12.84 -7.40 -10.42
CA ARG A 367 13.89 -8.27 -9.89
C ARG A 367 15.25 -7.64 -10.03
N LYS A 368 16.01 -7.59 -8.92
CA LYS A 368 17.40 -7.13 -8.94
C LYS A 368 18.30 -8.16 -9.63
N ALA A 369 19.22 -7.67 -10.46
CA ALA A 369 20.31 -8.47 -10.98
C ALA A 369 21.36 -8.72 -9.90
N LYS A 370 22.42 -9.47 -10.25
CA LYS A 370 23.58 -9.67 -9.36
C LYS A 370 24.21 -8.34 -8.94
N ASN A 371 24.26 -7.37 -9.84
CA ASN A 371 24.54 -5.97 -9.50
C ASN A 371 23.23 -5.32 -9.02
N PRO A 372 23.12 -4.89 -7.75
CA PRO A 372 21.89 -4.31 -7.22
C PRO A 372 21.46 -2.99 -7.86
N ALA A 373 22.35 -2.32 -8.60
CA ALA A 373 22.05 -1.10 -9.35
C ALA A 373 21.23 -1.35 -10.64
N SER A 374 21.12 -2.61 -11.08
CA SER A 374 20.42 -2.99 -12.30
C SER A 374 19.34 -4.03 -12.01
N THR A 375 18.28 -3.99 -12.81
CA THR A 375 17.23 -5.01 -12.81
C THR A 375 17.60 -6.15 -13.78
N VAL A 376 16.94 -7.29 -13.66
CA VAL A 376 17.11 -8.38 -14.63
C VAL A 376 16.65 -7.95 -16.03
N LYS A 377 15.64 -7.08 -16.12
CA LYS A 377 15.23 -6.45 -17.39
C LYS A 377 16.36 -5.63 -18.01
N ASP A 378 17.09 -4.85 -17.22
CA ASP A 378 18.20 -4.04 -17.75
C ASP A 378 19.29 -4.94 -18.35
N VAL A 379 19.64 -6.04 -17.68
CA VAL A 379 20.59 -7.04 -18.21
C VAL A 379 20.08 -7.69 -19.50
N LEU A 380 18.78 -7.92 -19.61
CA LEU A 380 18.17 -8.42 -20.84
C LEU A 380 18.30 -7.38 -21.97
N PHE A 381 17.98 -6.12 -21.70
CA PHE A 381 18.03 -5.05 -22.70
C PHE A 381 19.46 -4.66 -23.10
N ASP A 382 20.46 -4.85 -22.23
CA ASP A 382 21.87 -4.73 -22.59
C ASP A 382 22.26 -5.75 -23.69
N ARG A 383 21.61 -6.92 -23.70
CA ARG A 383 21.87 -7.98 -24.69
C ARG A 383 20.94 -7.93 -25.90
N ARG A 384 19.71 -7.47 -25.67
CA ARG A 384 18.57 -7.51 -26.61
C ARG A 384 17.75 -6.24 -26.49
N ALA A 385 18.39 -5.11 -26.82
CA ALA A 385 17.74 -3.80 -26.79
C ALA A 385 16.53 -3.74 -27.75
N ASP A 386 16.57 -4.53 -28.81
CA ASP A 386 15.49 -4.69 -29.80
C ASP A 386 14.14 -5.10 -29.16
N LEU A 387 14.18 -5.90 -28.08
CA LEU A 387 12.96 -6.31 -27.36
C LEU A 387 12.20 -5.12 -26.74
N GLY A 388 12.89 -4.02 -26.44
CA GLY A 388 12.27 -2.79 -25.94
C GLY A 388 11.50 -2.00 -27.00
N PHE A 389 11.73 -2.30 -28.28
CA PHE A 389 11.15 -1.61 -29.43
C PHE A 389 10.21 -2.50 -30.26
N LEU A 390 9.87 -3.69 -29.76
CA LEU A 390 8.91 -4.58 -30.38
C LEU A 390 7.50 -4.00 -30.24
N GLU A 391 6.81 -3.80 -31.36
CA GLU A 391 5.44 -3.33 -31.39
C GLU A 391 4.51 -4.43 -30.85
N LEU A 392 3.68 -4.08 -29.86
CA LEU A 392 2.70 -4.97 -29.27
C LEU A 392 1.43 -5.07 -30.14
N ASN A 393 1.60 -5.56 -31.37
CA ASN A 393 0.56 -5.66 -32.41
C ASN A 393 0.31 -7.12 -32.85
N CYS A 394 -0.65 -7.31 -33.76
CA CYS A 394 -1.00 -8.64 -34.27
C CYS A 394 0.11 -9.28 -35.11
N ASP A 395 0.78 -8.50 -35.95
CA ASP A 395 1.79 -9.03 -36.87
C ASP A 395 2.94 -9.66 -36.09
N ASN A 396 3.49 -8.97 -35.09
CA ASN A 396 4.54 -9.50 -34.23
C ASN A 396 4.08 -10.65 -33.33
N ALA A 397 2.79 -10.69 -32.95
CA ALA A 397 2.27 -11.70 -32.04
C ALA A 397 1.89 -13.01 -32.73
N LEU A 398 1.44 -12.96 -33.99
CA LEU A 398 0.73 -14.07 -34.64
C LEU A 398 1.32 -14.50 -35.97
N THR A 399 2.14 -13.68 -36.64
CA THR A 399 2.70 -14.04 -37.95
C THR A 399 3.85 -15.05 -37.78
N PRO A 400 3.73 -16.28 -38.31
CA PRO A 400 4.81 -17.24 -38.24
C PRO A 400 5.94 -16.90 -39.22
N LEU A 401 7.18 -16.99 -38.74
CA LEU A 401 8.40 -16.82 -39.53
C LEU A 401 9.46 -17.88 -39.17
N PRO A 402 10.45 -18.14 -40.05
CA PRO A 402 11.55 -19.05 -39.74
C PRO A 402 12.39 -18.56 -38.55
N TYR A 403 12.56 -19.40 -37.54
CA TYR A 403 13.31 -19.04 -36.33
C TYR A 403 14.78 -18.67 -36.63
N ILE A 404 15.38 -19.31 -37.64
CA ILE A 404 16.78 -19.05 -38.03
C ILE A 404 16.96 -17.60 -38.50
N ASP A 405 15.96 -17.00 -39.13
CA ASP A 405 16.03 -15.63 -39.63
C ASP A 405 16.13 -14.65 -38.44
N VAL A 406 15.29 -14.85 -37.41
CA VAL A 406 15.37 -14.06 -36.16
C VAL A 406 16.75 -14.18 -35.48
N VAL A 407 17.34 -15.38 -35.48
CA VAL A 407 18.68 -15.59 -34.92
C VAL A 407 19.73 -14.82 -35.72
N CYS A 408 19.69 -14.94 -37.05
CA CYS A 408 20.60 -14.22 -37.94
C CYS A 408 20.45 -12.70 -37.76
N GLU A 409 19.21 -12.17 -37.74
CA GLU A 409 18.94 -10.76 -37.50
C GLU A 409 19.60 -10.26 -36.21
N VAL A 410 19.42 -10.99 -35.10
CA VAL A 410 20.03 -10.64 -33.81
C VAL A 410 21.55 -10.62 -33.90
N LEU A 411 22.16 -11.69 -34.43
CA LEU A 411 23.62 -11.81 -34.54
C LEU A 411 24.21 -10.76 -35.48
N GLU A 412 23.56 -10.50 -36.60
CA GLU A 412 23.92 -9.46 -37.54
C GLU A 412 23.91 -8.06 -36.90
N GLY A 413 22.95 -7.80 -36.00
CA GLY A 413 22.93 -6.57 -35.21
C GLY A 413 24.16 -6.41 -34.33
N VAL A 414 24.56 -7.50 -33.66
CA VAL A 414 25.76 -7.53 -32.82
C VAL A 414 27.03 -7.31 -33.64
N VAL A 415 27.15 -7.96 -34.79
CA VAL A 415 28.34 -7.81 -35.66
C VAL A 415 28.41 -6.41 -36.26
N ALA A 416 27.29 -5.87 -36.74
CA ALA A 416 27.24 -4.54 -37.34
C ALA A 416 27.55 -3.43 -36.33
N ASP A 417 27.21 -3.61 -35.04
CA ASP A 417 27.49 -2.67 -33.96
C ASP A 417 26.97 -1.25 -34.26
N GLY A 418 25.73 -1.17 -34.76
CA GLY A 418 25.08 0.10 -35.11
C GLY A 418 25.67 0.82 -36.33
N GLU A 419 26.66 0.26 -37.03
CA GLU A 419 27.23 0.89 -38.25
C GLU A 419 26.27 0.88 -39.44
N ASN A 420 25.14 0.18 -39.34
CA ASN A 420 24.11 0.17 -40.37
C ASN A 420 23.10 1.32 -40.21
N ASP A 421 23.21 2.15 -39.16
CA ASP A 421 22.32 3.30 -39.01
C ASP A 421 22.71 4.39 -40.00
N THR A 422 21.72 4.98 -40.67
CA THR A 422 21.96 5.99 -41.71
C THR A 422 21.80 7.40 -41.16
N GLU A 423 22.73 8.29 -41.49
CA GLU A 423 22.64 9.70 -41.07
C GLU A 423 21.55 10.45 -41.85
N LEU A 424 20.63 11.08 -41.13
CA LEU A 424 19.57 11.93 -41.67
C LEU A 424 20.08 13.38 -41.75
N THR A 425 20.84 13.67 -42.81
CA THR A 425 21.47 14.98 -42.98
C THR A 425 20.45 16.11 -42.97
N GLY A 426 20.64 17.08 -42.07
CA GLY A 426 19.77 18.26 -41.94
C GLY A 426 18.66 18.11 -40.90
N LEU A 427 18.42 16.90 -40.38
CA LEU A 427 17.52 16.68 -39.24
C LEU A 427 18.33 16.75 -37.94
N ILE A 428 18.41 17.94 -37.33
CA ILE A 428 19.22 18.20 -36.11
C ILE A 428 18.36 18.18 -34.82
N SER A 429 17.06 18.47 -34.97
CA SER A 429 16.07 18.51 -33.88
C SER A 429 14.70 18.12 -34.43
N ILE A 430 13.88 17.45 -33.62
CA ILE A 430 12.47 17.23 -33.94
C ILE A 430 11.66 18.48 -33.52
N PRO A 431 10.92 19.12 -34.46
CA PRO A 431 10.03 20.24 -34.14
C PRO A 431 9.03 19.92 -33.02
N ALA A 432 8.65 20.93 -32.23
CA ALA A 432 7.65 20.76 -31.17
C ALA A 432 6.21 20.62 -31.71
N ASP A 433 5.94 21.24 -32.86
CA ASP A 433 4.67 21.12 -33.56
C ASP A 433 4.55 19.74 -34.23
N PRO A 434 3.51 18.92 -33.92
CA PRO A 434 3.40 17.55 -34.41
C PRO A 434 3.36 17.42 -35.94
N ASP A 435 2.65 18.30 -36.63
CA ASP A 435 2.50 18.22 -38.09
C ASP A 435 3.80 18.61 -38.80
N THR A 436 4.47 19.65 -38.30
CA THR A 436 5.80 20.04 -38.76
C THR A 436 6.83 18.95 -38.48
N ALA A 437 6.76 18.30 -37.31
CA ALA A 437 7.65 17.21 -36.94
C ALA A 437 7.51 16.00 -37.87
N ARG A 438 6.26 15.59 -38.14
CA ARG A 438 5.97 14.53 -39.11
C ARG A 438 6.55 14.85 -40.49
N THR A 439 6.28 16.05 -41.01
CA THR A 439 6.75 16.47 -42.33
C THR A 439 8.29 16.47 -42.42
N ALA A 440 8.98 16.95 -41.38
CA ALA A 440 10.44 16.98 -41.34
C ALA A 440 11.05 15.57 -41.31
N VAL A 441 10.48 14.67 -40.49
CA VAL A 441 10.93 13.27 -40.37
C VAL A 441 10.70 12.50 -41.67
N GLU A 442 9.51 12.62 -42.26
CA GLU A 442 9.17 11.95 -43.52
C GLU A 442 10.08 12.41 -44.67
N THR A 443 10.34 13.72 -44.76
CA THR A 443 11.26 14.29 -45.75
C THR A 443 12.67 13.74 -45.59
N ALA A 444 13.17 13.68 -44.36
CA ALA A 444 14.52 13.19 -44.06
C ALA A 444 14.66 11.69 -44.37
N LEU A 445 13.66 10.88 -44.02
CA LEU A 445 13.66 9.43 -44.28
C LEU A 445 13.55 9.12 -45.78
N THR A 446 12.71 9.86 -46.50
CA THR A 446 12.58 9.72 -47.96
C THR A 446 13.89 10.07 -48.67
N ALA A 447 14.63 11.08 -48.18
CA ALA A 447 15.91 11.48 -48.74
C ALA A 447 16.99 10.38 -48.66
N VAL A 448 16.86 9.45 -47.72
CA VAL A 448 17.75 8.28 -47.58
C VAL A 448 17.12 6.98 -48.11
N GLY A 449 15.98 7.09 -48.82
CA GLY A 449 15.33 5.97 -49.50
C GLY A 449 14.44 5.09 -48.61
N ILE A 450 13.99 5.58 -47.45
CA ILE A 450 13.09 4.84 -46.54
C ILE A 450 11.64 5.30 -46.76
N SER A 451 10.78 4.38 -47.19
CA SER A 451 9.31 4.57 -47.28
C SER A 451 8.65 4.18 -45.97
N LEU A 452 7.69 4.99 -45.50
CA LEU A 452 6.89 4.72 -44.30
C LEU A 452 5.49 4.14 -44.61
N GLY A 453 5.11 4.06 -45.88
CA GLY A 453 3.76 3.65 -46.31
C GLY A 453 2.74 4.78 -46.28
N ALA A 454 1.43 4.46 -46.25
CA ALA A 454 0.36 5.44 -46.40
C ALA A 454 0.18 6.36 -45.17
N GLY A 455 0.74 5.97 -44.03
CA GLY A 455 0.76 6.78 -42.83
C GLY A 455 1.73 6.25 -41.79
N PHE A 456 2.09 7.12 -40.85
CA PHE A 456 2.92 6.76 -39.71
C PHE A 456 2.53 7.54 -38.46
N SER A 457 3.00 7.09 -37.30
CA SER A 457 2.99 7.87 -36.06
C SER A 457 4.42 8.13 -35.59
N LEU A 458 4.62 9.24 -34.87
CA LEU A 458 5.90 9.66 -34.33
C LEU A 458 5.76 9.79 -32.82
N SER A 459 6.60 9.07 -32.08
CA SER A 459 6.56 9.06 -30.62
C SER A 459 7.96 9.27 -30.04
N GLN A 460 8.05 10.05 -28.96
CA GLN A 460 9.30 10.21 -28.22
C GLN A 460 9.45 9.06 -27.23
N VAL A 461 10.62 8.41 -27.20
CA VAL A 461 10.85 7.22 -26.34
C VAL A 461 10.74 7.58 -24.86
N ASN A 462 11.30 8.73 -24.49
CA ASN A 462 11.23 9.28 -23.15
C ASN A 462 11.09 10.80 -23.28
N PRO A 463 10.08 11.45 -22.67
CA PRO A 463 9.93 12.91 -22.69
C PRO A 463 11.17 13.68 -22.25
N SER A 464 12.00 13.09 -21.38
CA SER A 464 13.26 13.68 -20.92
C SER A 464 14.45 13.47 -21.87
N ASP A 465 14.31 12.63 -22.90
CA ASP A 465 15.34 12.36 -23.90
C ASP A 465 14.86 12.89 -25.27
N PRO A 466 15.20 14.14 -25.64
CA PRO A 466 14.79 14.75 -26.92
C PRO A 466 15.46 14.09 -28.13
N ASP A 467 16.46 13.23 -27.92
CA ASP A 467 17.30 12.67 -28.95
C ASP A 467 16.93 11.22 -29.29
N ARG A 468 15.78 10.71 -28.82
CA ARG A 468 15.27 9.37 -29.15
C ARG A 468 13.78 9.35 -29.49
N TRP A 469 13.48 8.98 -30.73
CA TRP A 469 12.13 8.94 -31.27
C TRP A 469 11.88 7.67 -32.05
N VAL A 470 10.67 7.13 -32.00
CA VAL A 470 10.25 5.99 -32.82
C VAL A 470 9.26 6.46 -33.87
N VAL A 471 9.50 6.04 -35.10
CA VAL A 471 8.62 6.22 -36.24
C VAL A 471 7.93 4.89 -36.51
N HIS A 472 6.61 4.84 -36.31
CA HIS A 472 5.80 3.65 -36.58
C HIS A 472 5.13 3.81 -37.94
N GLY A 473 5.79 3.33 -38.99
CA GLY A 473 5.23 3.26 -40.34
C GLY A 473 4.47 1.96 -40.60
N GLU A 474 3.71 1.97 -41.68
CA GLU A 474 3.04 0.79 -42.23
C GLU A 474 4.06 -0.18 -42.83
N ASP A 475 5.03 0.33 -43.61
CA ASP A 475 6.04 -0.49 -44.27
C ASP A 475 7.22 -0.84 -43.33
N ILE A 476 7.54 0.05 -42.39
CA ILE A 476 8.75 -0.03 -41.58
C ILE A 476 8.61 0.71 -40.24
N THR A 477 9.26 0.19 -39.22
CA THR A 477 9.40 0.86 -37.92
C THR A 477 10.86 1.24 -37.72
N CYS A 478 11.14 2.48 -37.31
CA CYS A 478 12.50 2.97 -37.17
C CYS A 478 12.71 3.71 -35.85
N LEU A 479 13.94 3.63 -35.31
CA LEU A 479 14.42 4.44 -34.20
C LEU A 479 15.28 5.58 -34.74
N LEU A 480 14.89 6.81 -34.45
CA LEU A 480 15.71 8.00 -34.64
C LEU A 480 16.51 8.25 -33.38
N LYS A 481 17.84 8.31 -33.49
CA LYS A 481 18.74 8.58 -32.36
C LYS A 481 19.92 9.45 -32.76
N LYS A 482 20.43 10.28 -31.83
CA LYS A 482 21.71 10.97 -32.06
C LYS A 482 22.91 10.07 -31.83
N LYS A 483 23.98 10.35 -32.57
CA LYS A 483 25.32 9.77 -32.39
C LYS A 483 26.34 10.89 -32.18
N ALA A 484 27.60 10.70 -32.63
CA ALA A 484 28.64 11.72 -32.52
C ALA A 484 28.39 12.98 -33.39
N SER A 485 27.53 12.89 -34.41
CA SER A 485 27.12 14.02 -35.26
C SER A 485 25.89 14.75 -34.70
N PRO A 486 25.71 16.05 -35.01
CA PRO A 486 24.49 16.79 -34.64
C PRO A 486 23.22 16.26 -35.32
N ASN A 487 23.33 15.51 -36.42
CA ASN A 487 22.18 14.95 -37.12
C ASN A 487 21.62 13.70 -36.41
N PHE A 488 20.33 13.46 -36.59
CA PHE A 488 19.72 12.18 -36.25
C PHE A 488 20.22 11.06 -37.16
N PHE A 489 20.31 9.85 -36.61
CA PHE A 489 20.52 8.61 -37.34
C PHE A 489 19.25 7.79 -37.29
N VAL A 490 18.94 7.11 -38.38
CA VAL A 490 17.85 6.14 -38.46
C VAL A 490 18.40 4.72 -38.31
N GLU A 491 17.88 4.00 -37.33
CA GLU A 491 18.02 2.56 -37.16
C GLU A 491 16.70 1.88 -37.55
N ILE A 492 16.76 0.85 -38.39
CA ILE A 492 15.59 0.05 -38.73
C ILE A 492 15.31 -0.94 -37.59
N LEU A 493 14.11 -0.88 -37.03
CA LEU A 493 13.65 -1.78 -35.98
C LEU A 493 12.96 -3.01 -36.58
N ARG A 494 13.25 -4.18 -36.00
CA ARG A 494 12.86 -5.49 -36.54
C ARG A 494 11.44 -5.87 -36.13
N ASN A 495 10.46 -5.17 -36.71
CA ASN A 495 9.04 -5.44 -36.51
C ASN A 495 8.47 -6.19 -37.71
N THR A 496 7.65 -7.20 -37.49
CA THR A 496 7.04 -7.97 -38.57
C THR A 496 6.10 -7.07 -39.37
N LYS A 497 6.36 -6.93 -40.68
CA LYS A 497 5.53 -6.14 -41.61
C LYS A 497 5.12 -6.96 -42.85
N ALA A 498 5.87 -8.01 -43.17
CA ALA A 498 5.57 -8.91 -44.28
C ALA A 498 4.65 -10.07 -43.85
N SER A 499 3.96 -10.66 -44.83
CA SER A 499 3.12 -11.84 -44.60
C SER A 499 3.96 -13.10 -44.33
N ALA A 500 3.36 -14.09 -43.67
CA ALA A 500 4.01 -15.39 -43.43
C ALA A 500 4.50 -16.10 -44.71
N ALA A 501 3.86 -15.87 -45.86
CA ALA A 501 4.29 -16.47 -47.13
C ALA A 501 5.57 -15.82 -47.67
N GLU A 502 5.69 -14.50 -47.53
CA GLU A 502 6.88 -13.74 -47.89
C GLU A 502 8.06 -14.09 -46.97
N LEU A 503 7.82 -14.12 -45.66
CA LEU A 503 8.84 -14.45 -44.65
C LEU A 503 9.38 -15.88 -44.77
N ARG A 504 8.61 -16.82 -45.31
CA ARG A 504 9.12 -18.17 -45.63
C ARG A 504 10.05 -18.19 -46.82
N SER A 505 9.95 -17.19 -47.70
CA SER A 505 10.71 -17.13 -48.95
C SER A 505 11.99 -16.32 -48.76
N TYR A 506 11.92 -15.21 -48.01
CA TYR A 506 13.04 -14.31 -47.76
C TYR A 506 12.99 -13.73 -46.34
N PRO A 507 14.15 -13.58 -45.67
CA PRO A 507 14.21 -12.83 -44.42
C PRO A 507 13.83 -11.37 -44.67
N GLN A 508 13.00 -10.78 -43.80
CA GLN A 508 12.58 -9.39 -43.93
C GLN A 508 13.74 -8.42 -43.63
N TYR A 509 14.60 -8.79 -42.68
CA TYR A 509 15.72 -7.96 -42.26
C TYR A 509 17.04 -8.68 -42.51
N VAL A 510 17.95 -7.96 -43.17
CA VAL A 510 19.34 -8.38 -43.37
C VAL A 510 20.22 -7.16 -43.16
N ASN A 511 21.24 -7.27 -42.32
CA ASN A 511 22.18 -6.18 -42.08
C ASN A 511 23.42 -6.33 -42.99
N PRO A 512 23.54 -5.54 -44.08
CA PRO A 512 24.65 -5.68 -45.01
C PRO A 512 26.01 -5.42 -44.36
N LYS A 513 26.09 -4.52 -43.36
CA LYS A 513 27.33 -4.20 -42.64
C LYS A 513 27.89 -5.38 -41.87
N ALA A 514 27.02 -6.26 -41.37
CA ALA A 514 27.46 -7.49 -40.72
C ALA A 514 28.26 -8.38 -41.69
N TYR A 515 27.76 -8.57 -42.91
CA TYR A 515 28.42 -9.41 -43.92
C TYR A 515 29.68 -8.77 -44.51
N GLU A 516 29.73 -7.44 -44.62
CA GLU A 516 30.96 -6.72 -44.97
C GLU A 516 32.06 -7.02 -43.94
N LYS A 517 31.76 -6.85 -42.64
CA LYS A 517 32.69 -7.18 -41.54
C LYS A 517 33.10 -8.65 -41.52
N LEU A 518 32.14 -9.57 -41.66
CA LEU A 518 32.40 -11.01 -41.65
C LEU A 518 33.27 -11.45 -42.84
N ARG A 519 33.16 -10.79 -43.99
CA ARG A 519 34.01 -11.08 -45.16
C ARG A 519 35.47 -10.69 -44.94
N GLU A 520 35.71 -9.66 -44.14
CA GLU A 520 37.05 -9.18 -43.79
C GLU A 520 37.64 -9.91 -42.57
N ALA A 521 36.79 -10.54 -41.76
CA ALA A 521 37.19 -11.28 -40.58
C ALA A 521 38.00 -12.55 -40.95
N LYS A 522 39.26 -12.62 -40.46
CA LYS A 522 40.09 -13.83 -40.60
C LYS A 522 39.63 -14.98 -39.70
N TYR A 523 38.96 -14.67 -38.59
CA TYR A 523 38.30 -15.62 -37.71
C TYR A 523 36.92 -15.05 -37.33
N PRO A 524 35.82 -15.78 -37.52
CA PRO A 524 34.46 -15.28 -37.30
C PRO A 524 34.07 -15.13 -35.81
N SER A 525 34.98 -15.43 -34.87
CA SER A 525 34.79 -15.26 -33.43
C SER A 525 36.12 -14.96 -32.73
N SER A 526 36.41 -13.68 -32.48
CA SER A 526 37.51 -13.27 -31.61
C SER A 526 37.05 -12.16 -30.68
#